data_AF-A0A9E3YBC7-F1
#
_entry.id   AF-A0A9E3YBC7-F1
#
_cell.length_a   1.000
_cell.length_b   1.000
_cell.length_c   1.000
_cell.angle_alpha   90.00
_cell.angle_beta   90.00
_cell.angle_gamma   90.00
#
_symmetry.space_group_name_H-M   'P 1'
#
loop_
_entity.id
_entity.type
_entity.pdbx_description
1 polymer ?
#
loop_
_entity_poly.entity_id
_entity_poly.type
_entity_poly.pdbx_seq_one_letter_code
_entity_poly.pdbx_strand_id
1 'polypeptide(L)'
;LLMPGLVNAHGHAPMVLLRGLGDGLPLERWLTEAIWPTEARLGPGDVEWGMRLAVAEMLLAGVTTTCDMYFDDAAMIQAVLATGGRHLCTPGVVGAVHMRTPNGLADRMAEIRTLHSEFHDPNGRITVGIGPHSPYDLPIDVVVELAQMAIDLETVLHLHVAETMTEGAALESAHGCSTVQV
;
A
#
# COMPACT_ATOMS: atom_id res chain seq x y z
N LEU A 1 23.30 -9.43 21.81
CA LEU A 1 23.54 -8.52 20.66
C LEU A 1 22.56 -7.37 20.78
N LEU A 2 23.01 -6.12 20.61
CA LEU A 2 22.14 -4.94 20.49
C LEU A 2 22.31 -4.40 19.06
N MET A 3 21.21 -4.07 18.40
CA MET A 3 21.19 -3.54 17.03
C MET A 3 20.02 -2.57 16.85
N PRO A 4 20.03 -1.74 15.80
CA PRO A 4 18.83 -1.01 15.39
C PRO A 4 17.66 -1.97 15.13
N GLY A 5 16.43 -1.50 15.37
CA GLY A 5 15.24 -2.27 15.04
C GLY A 5 15.13 -2.52 13.53
N LEU A 6 14.54 -3.66 13.17
CA LEU A 6 14.36 -4.03 11.77
C LEU A 6 13.31 -3.14 11.11
N VAL A 7 13.48 -2.89 9.82
CA VAL A 7 12.53 -2.15 8.97
C VAL A 7 11.92 -3.13 7.99
N ASN A 8 10.62 -3.38 8.12
CA ASN A 8 9.85 -4.03 7.08
C ASN A 8 9.47 -2.99 6.02
N ALA A 9 10.09 -3.05 4.85
CA ALA A 9 9.99 -2.00 3.83
C ALA A 9 8.78 -2.15 2.91
N HIS A 10 8.02 -3.24 3.02
CA HIS A 10 6.82 -3.47 2.22
C HIS A 10 5.85 -4.39 2.97
N GLY A 11 4.57 -4.05 2.94
CA GLY A 11 3.54 -4.84 3.58
C GLY A 11 2.13 -4.44 3.16
N HIS A 12 1.23 -5.35 3.46
CA HIS A 12 -0.21 -5.17 3.48
C HIS A 12 -0.69 -5.61 4.87
N ALA A 13 -0.11 -5.04 5.93
CA ALA A 13 -0.17 -5.56 7.30
C ALA A 13 -1.56 -6.00 7.80
N PRO A 14 -2.68 -5.30 7.51
CA PRO A 14 -4.00 -5.75 7.93
C PRO A 14 -4.41 -7.12 7.37
N MET A 15 -3.82 -7.57 6.26
CA MET A 15 -4.00 -8.91 5.70
C MET A 15 -3.50 -10.03 6.62
N VAL A 16 -2.89 -9.72 7.77
CA VAL A 16 -2.63 -10.73 8.82
C VAL A 16 -3.90 -11.50 9.22
N LEU A 17 -5.09 -10.86 9.11
CA LEU A 17 -6.38 -11.50 9.33
C LEU A 17 -6.73 -12.56 8.25
N LEU A 18 -6.06 -12.48 7.09
CA LEU A 18 -6.24 -13.34 5.93
C LEU A 18 -5.13 -14.40 5.81
N ARG A 19 -4.29 -14.57 6.84
CA ARG A 19 -3.15 -15.50 6.83
C ARG A 19 -3.61 -16.92 6.44
N GLY A 20 -3.00 -17.45 5.38
CA GLY A 20 -3.29 -18.79 4.82
C GLY A 20 -4.47 -18.85 3.85
N LEU A 21 -5.12 -17.71 3.56
CA LEU A 21 -6.22 -17.66 2.58
C LEU A 21 -5.67 -17.73 1.15
N GLY A 22 -6.16 -18.69 0.38
CA GLY A 22 -5.79 -18.84 -1.03
C GLY A 22 -4.43 -19.51 -1.26
N ASP A 23 -3.85 -20.15 -0.23
CA ASP A 23 -2.58 -20.88 -0.33
C ASP A 23 -2.58 -21.86 -1.53
N GLY A 24 -1.51 -21.81 -2.33
CA GLY A 24 -1.31 -22.67 -3.49
C GLY A 24 -1.90 -22.15 -4.82
N LEU A 25 -2.54 -20.99 -4.83
CA LEU A 25 -3.00 -20.33 -6.07
C LEU A 25 -1.88 -19.49 -6.72
N PRO A 26 -1.80 -19.41 -8.06
CA PRO A 26 -1.00 -18.40 -8.77
C PRO A 26 -1.48 -16.98 -8.45
N LEU A 27 -0.60 -15.97 -8.56
CA LEU A 27 -0.87 -14.57 -8.17
C LEU A 27 -2.22 -14.03 -8.66
N GLU A 28 -2.49 -14.12 -9.98
CA GLU A 28 -3.75 -13.62 -10.56
C GLU A 28 -4.98 -14.25 -9.90
N ARG A 29 -4.97 -15.57 -9.70
CA ARG A 29 -6.08 -16.30 -9.09
C ARG A 29 -6.16 -16.04 -7.59
N TRP A 30 -5.04 -15.91 -6.92
CA TRP A 30 -4.99 -15.55 -5.51
C TRP A 30 -5.63 -14.18 -5.27
N LEU A 31 -5.29 -13.18 -6.09
CA LEU A 31 -5.88 -11.84 -6.04
C LEU A 31 -7.39 -11.87 -6.35
N THR A 32 -7.77 -12.43 -7.49
CA THR A 32 -9.15 -12.32 -8.02
C THR A 32 -10.15 -13.27 -7.38
N GLU A 33 -9.74 -14.46 -6.95
CA GLU A 33 -10.64 -15.48 -6.40
C GLU A 33 -10.70 -15.48 -4.87
N ALA A 34 -9.63 -15.04 -4.18
CA ALA A 34 -9.51 -15.13 -2.73
C ALA A 34 -9.41 -13.76 -2.04
N ILE A 35 -8.40 -12.96 -2.40
CA ILE A 35 -8.06 -11.74 -1.67
C ILE A 35 -9.05 -10.61 -1.92
N TRP A 36 -9.18 -10.11 -3.15
CA TRP A 36 -10.04 -8.94 -3.43
C TRP A 36 -11.50 -9.13 -3.01
N PRO A 37 -12.14 -10.31 -3.22
CA PRO A 37 -13.50 -10.53 -2.73
C PRO A 37 -13.62 -10.49 -1.19
N THR A 38 -12.55 -10.85 -0.48
CA THR A 38 -12.52 -10.84 0.98
C THR A 38 -12.21 -9.44 1.51
N GLU A 39 -11.23 -8.75 0.93
CA GLU A 39 -10.87 -7.36 1.27
C GLU A 39 -12.04 -6.41 1.06
N ALA A 40 -12.83 -6.60 0.00
CA ALA A 40 -14.03 -5.81 -0.27
C ALA A 40 -15.11 -5.90 0.82
N ARG A 41 -14.96 -6.82 1.78
CA ARG A 41 -15.86 -7.01 2.93
C ARG A 41 -15.27 -6.49 4.24
N LEU A 42 -13.98 -6.14 4.26
CA LEU A 42 -13.34 -5.53 5.42
C LEU A 42 -13.76 -4.07 5.52
N GLY A 43 -13.94 -3.60 6.74
CA GLY A 43 -14.11 -2.17 7.02
C GLY A 43 -13.02 -1.62 7.94
N PRO A 44 -13.10 -0.33 8.30
CA PRO A 44 -12.11 0.35 9.13
C PRO A 44 -11.80 -0.37 10.45
N GLY A 45 -12.82 -0.98 11.08
CA GLY A 45 -12.65 -1.73 12.32
C GLY A 45 -11.84 -3.02 12.14
N ASP A 46 -12.03 -3.73 11.03
CA ASP A 46 -11.24 -4.92 10.70
C ASP A 46 -9.79 -4.51 10.40
N VAL A 47 -9.61 -3.43 9.64
CA VAL A 47 -8.29 -2.88 9.32
C VAL A 47 -7.54 -2.45 10.57
N GLU A 48 -8.20 -1.76 11.50
CA GLU A 48 -7.59 -1.35 12.77
C GLU A 48 -7.11 -2.58 13.57
N TRP A 49 -7.95 -3.61 13.71
CA TRP A 49 -7.59 -4.82 14.45
C TRP A 49 -6.50 -5.63 13.75
N GLY A 50 -6.57 -5.76 12.43
CA GLY A 50 -5.53 -6.40 11.63
C GLY A 50 -4.19 -5.69 11.80
N MET A 51 -4.18 -4.36 11.69
CA MET A 51 -2.97 -3.57 11.89
C MET A 51 -2.42 -3.69 13.31
N ARG A 52 -3.28 -3.68 14.34
CA ARG A 52 -2.84 -3.88 15.74
C ARG A 52 -2.16 -5.24 15.93
N LEU A 53 -2.74 -6.30 15.37
CA LEU A 53 -2.17 -7.64 15.42
C LEU A 53 -0.83 -7.69 14.70
N ALA A 54 -0.75 -7.15 13.48
CA ALA A 54 0.47 -7.12 12.70
C ALA A 54 1.60 -6.35 13.41
N VAL A 55 1.31 -5.18 13.97
CA VAL A 55 2.32 -4.39 14.70
C VAL A 55 2.78 -5.13 15.97
N ALA A 56 1.88 -5.78 16.71
CA ALA A 56 2.27 -6.56 17.87
C ALA A 56 3.21 -7.71 17.50
N GLU A 57 2.91 -8.46 16.44
CA GLU A 57 3.79 -9.53 15.94
C GLU A 57 5.14 -8.99 15.46
N MET A 58 5.15 -7.87 14.73
CA MET A 58 6.36 -7.20 14.26
C MET A 58 7.26 -6.77 15.41
N LEU A 59 6.71 -6.11 16.44
CA LEU A 59 7.46 -5.69 17.61
C LEU A 59 8.06 -6.87 18.38
N LEU A 60 7.31 -7.97 18.52
CA LEU A 60 7.82 -9.21 19.13
C LEU A 60 8.97 -9.83 18.34
N ALA A 61 9.01 -9.62 17.02
CA ALA A 61 10.07 -10.07 16.12
C ALA A 61 11.23 -9.06 15.97
N GLY A 62 11.19 -7.92 16.67
CA GLY A 62 12.22 -6.87 16.58
C GLY A 62 12.09 -5.94 15.37
N VAL A 63 10.96 -6.00 14.64
CA VAL A 63 10.61 -5.03 13.59
C VAL A 63 9.98 -3.81 14.26
N THR A 64 10.63 -2.66 14.11
CA THR A 64 10.19 -1.39 14.72
C THR A 64 9.54 -0.45 13.74
N THR A 65 9.65 -0.73 12.43
CA THR A 65 9.14 0.12 11.36
C THR A 65 8.54 -0.74 10.26
N THR A 66 7.36 -0.34 9.78
CA THR A 66 6.66 -0.98 8.66
C THR A 66 6.28 0.06 7.61
N CYS A 67 6.24 -0.34 6.34
CA CYS A 67 5.78 0.45 5.22
C CYS A 67 4.64 -0.32 4.56
N ASP A 68 3.41 0.18 4.69
CA ASP A 68 2.22 -0.57 4.28
C ASP A 68 1.43 0.18 3.21
N MET A 69 1.06 -0.56 2.16
CA MET A 69 0.14 -0.13 1.13
C MET A 69 -1.20 -0.81 1.35
N TYR A 70 -2.23 -0.07 1.76
CA TYR A 70 -3.54 -0.68 2.02
C TYR A 70 -4.67 0.36 1.94
N PHE A 71 -5.85 -0.01 2.45
CA PHE A 71 -7.03 0.83 2.60
C PHE A 71 -7.28 1.21 4.06
N ASP A 72 -8.29 2.06 4.31
CA ASP A 72 -8.66 2.57 5.64
C ASP A 72 -7.46 3.16 6.40
N ASP A 73 -6.76 4.08 5.72
CA ASP A 73 -5.43 4.57 6.09
C ASP A 73 -5.35 5.16 7.51
N ALA A 74 -6.37 5.94 7.89
CA ALA A 74 -6.48 6.50 9.23
C ALA A 74 -6.57 5.39 10.29
N ALA A 75 -7.30 4.30 10.02
CA ALA A 75 -7.41 3.17 10.94
C ALA A 75 -6.05 2.48 11.15
N MET A 76 -5.26 2.31 10.08
CA MET A 76 -3.89 1.80 10.19
C MET A 76 -3.00 2.71 11.03
N ILE A 77 -3.05 4.02 10.78
CA ILE A 77 -2.25 5.00 11.53
C ILE A 77 -2.63 4.98 13.02
N GLN A 78 -3.92 4.97 13.35
CA GLN A 78 -4.38 4.91 14.75
C GLN A 78 -3.94 3.62 15.44
N ALA A 79 -3.99 2.49 14.74
CA ALA A 79 -3.50 1.20 15.25
C ALA A 79 -2.00 1.25 15.60
N VAL A 80 -1.17 1.84 14.74
CA VAL A 80 0.28 2.01 15.00
C VAL A 80 0.54 2.93 16.19
N LEU A 81 -0.16 4.07 16.24
CA LEU A 81 -0.01 5.03 17.33
C LEU A 81 -0.35 4.41 18.69
N ALA A 82 -1.38 3.56 18.73
CA ALA A 82 -1.83 2.84 19.92
C ALA A 82 -0.87 1.69 20.35
N THR A 83 -0.13 1.10 19.42
CA THR A 83 0.71 -0.09 19.67
C THR A 83 2.20 0.21 19.84
N GLY A 84 2.69 1.34 19.32
CA GLY A 84 4.05 1.83 19.60
C GLY A 84 5.06 1.71 18.45
N GLY A 85 4.65 1.33 17.24
CA GLY A 85 5.53 1.22 16.07
C GLY A 85 5.80 2.57 15.36
N ARG A 86 6.67 2.52 14.33
CA ARG A 86 6.80 3.55 13.28
C ARG A 86 6.17 3.02 11.99
N HIS A 87 5.50 3.89 11.24
CA HIS A 87 4.77 3.49 10.04
C HIS A 87 4.93 4.48 8.90
N LEU A 88 5.31 3.95 7.74
CA LEU A 88 5.14 4.57 6.44
C LEU A 88 3.78 4.12 5.89
N CYS A 89 2.76 4.95 6.03
CA CYS A 89 1.44 4.68 5.48
C CYS A 89 1.43 5.15 4.02
N THR A 90 1.26 4.25 3.06
CA THR A 90 1.19 4.59 1.64
C THR A 90 -0.20 4.24 1.12
N PRO A 91 -1.17 5.17 1.16
CA PRO A 91 -2.55 4.88 0.76
C PRO A 91 -2.63 4.29 -0.64
N GLY A 92 -3.27 3.13 -0.75
CA GLY A 92 -3.38 2.39 -2.01
C GLY A 92 -4.23 3.14 -3.04
N VAL A 93 -3.74 3.24 -4.27
CA VAL A 93 -4.51 3.64 -5.45
C VAL A 93 -4.56 2.44 -6.40
N VAL A 94 -5.74 1.84 -6.48
CA VAL A 94 -6.04 0.67 -7.32
C VAL A 94 -7.06 1.03 -8.40
N GLY A 95 -6.81 0.63 -9.65
CA GLY A 95 -7.67 0.91 -10.81
C GLY A 95 -9.09 0.35 -10.62
N ALA A 96 -9.19 -0.90 -10.16
CA ALA A 96 -10.46 -1.57 -9.87
C ALA A 96 -11.28 -0.92 -8.74
N VAL A 97 -10.73 0.03 -7.98
CA VAL A 97 -11.45 0.74 -6.91
C VAL A 97 -11.69 2.18 -7.30
N HIS A 98 -10.64 2.90 -7.67
CA HIS A 98 -10.66 4.35 -7.80
C HIS A 98 -10.91 4.84 -9.23
N MET A 99 -10.86 3.98 -10.24
CA MET A 99 -11.13 4.37 -11.64
C MET A 99 -12.50 3.91 -12.14
N ARG A 100 -13.36 3.42 -11.24
CA ARG A 100 -14.71 2.92 -11.58
C ARG A 100 -15.77 4.02 -11.70
N THR A 101 -15.49 5.22 -11.20
CA THR A 101 -16.37 6.38 -11.27
C THR A 101 -15.60 7.57 -11.85
N PRO A 102 -16.29 8.54 -12.47
CA PRO A 102 -15.61 9.70 -13.09
C PRO A 102 -14.68 10.48 -12.16
N ASN A 103 -14.98 10.52 -10.86
CA ASN A 103 -14.23 11.29 -9.87
C ASN A 103 -13.39 10.43 -8.92
N GLY A 104 -13.44 9.09 -9.00
CA GLY A 104 -12.87 8.23 -7.95
C GLY A 104 -11.37 8.44 -7.72
N LEU A 105 -10.59 8.70 -8.77
CA LEU A 105 -9.16 8.99 -8.65
C LEU A 105 -8.94 10.35 -7.97
N ALA A 106 -9.68 11.37 -8.41
CA ALA A 106 -9.58 12.72 -7.84
C ALA A 106 -9.99 12.74 -6.36
N ASP A 107 -11.06 12.03 -6.02
CA ASP A 107 -11.53 11.87 -4.64
C ASP A 107 -10.46 11.17 -3.79
N ARG A 108 -9.87 10.07 -4.28
CA ARG A 108 -8.79 9.36 -3.58
C ARG A 108 -7.55 10.24 -3.39
N MET A 109 -7.14 10.98 -4.41
CA MET A 109 -6.01 11.92 -4.29
C MET A 109 -6.30 13.02 -3.25
N ALA A 110 -7.54 13.53 -3.18
CA ALA A 110 -7.94 14.51 -2.17
C ALA A 110 -7.94 13.93 -0.74
N GLU A 111 -8.36 12.68 -0.57
CA GLU A 111 -8.26 11.95 0.71
C GLU A 111 -6.79 11.81 1.13
N ILE A 112 -5.90 11.44 0.21
CA ILE A 112 -4.46 11.30 0.51
C ILE A 112 -3.85 12.65 0.92
N ARG A 113 -4.23 13.76 0.26
CA ARG A 113 -3.78 15.11 0.67
C ARG A 113 -4.27 15.46 2.08
N THR A 114 -5.51 15.13 2.40
CA THR A 114 -6.09 15.33 3.74
C THR A 114 -5.30 14.52 4.77
N LEU A 115 -5.12 13.22 4.54
CA LEU A 115 -4.38 12.33 5.41
C LEU A 115 -2.93 12.80 5.63
N HIS A 116 -2.27 13.23 4.56
CA HIS A 116 -0.93 13.80 4.63
C HIS A 116 -0.90 15.04 5.53
N SER A 117 -1.83 15.98 5.33
CA SER A 117 -1.90 17.20 6.13
C SER A 117 -2.17 16.94 7.63
N GLU A 118 -2.90 15.86 7.95
CA GLU A 118 -3.29 15.52 9.31
C GLU A 118 -2.21 14.72 10.05
N PHE A 119 -1.52 13.79 9.36
CA PHE A 119 -0.69 12.77 10.01
C PHE A 119 0.77 12.74 9.59
N HIS A 120 1.18 13.40 8.50
CA HIS A 120 2.56 13.33 8.04
C HIS A 120 3.52 14.06 9.01
N ASP A 121 4.37 13.30 9.68
CA ASP A 121 5.47 13.77 10.51
C ASP A 121 6.70 12.85 10.34
N PRO A 122 7.60 13.16 9.39
CA PRO A 122 8.72 12.30 9.04
C PRO A 122 9.77 12.23 10.16
N ASN A 123 9.79 13.20 11.08
CA ASN A 123 10.63 13.17 12.28
C ASN A 123 9.96 12.41 13.44
N GLY A 124 8.64 12.31 13.41
CA GLY A 124 7.82 11.57 14.36
C GLY A 124 7.78 10.07 14.11
N ARG A 125 6.59 9.46 14.18
CA ARG A 125 6.38 8.01 13.97
C ARG A 125 5.64 7.68 12.68
N ILE A 126 5.03 8.67 12.02
CA ILE A 126 4.11 8.46 10.90
C ILE A 126 4.59 9.25 9.70
N THR A 127 4.81 8.58 8.59
CA THR A 127 5.03 9.21 7.28
C THR A 127 3.90 8.79 6.37
N VAL A 128 3.19 9.77 5.79
CA VAL A 128 2.19 9.49 4.76
C VAL A 128 2.84 9.64 3.39
N GLY A 129 2.90 8.56 2.62
CA GLY A 129 3.40 8.52 1.24
C GLY A 129 2.27 8.35 0.22
N ILE A 130 2.62 7.97 -1.00
CA ILE A 130 1.67 7.69 -2.10
C ILE A 130 1.88 6.25 -2.57
N GLY A 131 0.79 5.48 -2.65
CA GLY A 131 0.83 4.05 -2.98
C GLY A 131 0.09 3.68 -4.26
N PRO A 132 0.52 4.09 -5.48
CA PRO A 132 -0.04 3.47 -6.68
C PRO A 132 0.25 1.97 -6.65
N HIS A 133 -0.75 1.14 -6.91
CA HIS A 133 -0.58 -0.30 -6.81
C HIS A 133 0.51 -0.80 -7.78
N SER A 134 0.31 -0.60 -9.09
CA SER A 134 1.30 -0.99 -10.08
C SER A 134 1.06 -0.35 -11.45
N PRO A 135 2.07 -0.35 -12.35
CA PRO A 135 1.91 0.08 -13.75
C PRO A 135 1.01 -0.81 -14.59
N TYR A 136 0.76 -2.07 -14.19
CA TYR A 136 -0.13 -2.98 -14.91
C TYR A 136 -1.60 -2.85 -14.46
N ASP A 137 -1.84 -2.28 -13.27
CA ASP A 137 -3.19 -1.99 -12.75
C ASP A 137 -3.65 -0.56 -13.10
N LEU A 138 -2.73 0.40 -13.13
CA LEU A 138 -3.01 1.80 -13.43
C LEU A 138 -2.40 2.22 -14.78
N PRO A 139 -3.11 3.06 -15.57
CA PRO A 139 -2.50 3.73 -16.71
C PRO A 139 -1.23 4.51 -16.33
N ILE A 140 -0.23 4.53 -17.21
CA ILE A 140 1.07 5.17 -16.94
C ILE A 140 0.94 6.66 -16.63
N ASP A 141 0.02 7.38 -17.29
CA ASP A 141 -0.25 8.79 -17.02
C ASP A 141 -0.79 9.01 -15.59
N VAL A 142 -1.60 8.09 -15.06
CA VAL A 142 -2.04 8.11 -13.66
C VAL A 142 -0.88 7.84 -12.71
N VAL A 143 0.01 6.91 -13.03
CA VAL A 143 1.23 6.67 -12.22
C VAL A 143 2.12 7.91 -12.19
N VAL A 144 2.30 8.59 -13.33
CA VAL A 144 3.04 9.85 -13.43
C VAL A 144 2.37 10.96 -12.60
N GLU A 145 1.05 11.08 -12.64
CA GLU A 145 0.30 12.05 -11.84
C GLU A 145 0.50 11.81 -10.33
N LEU A 146 0.45 10.56 -9.87
CA LEU A 146 0.69 10.18 -8.48
C LEU A 146 2.15 10.38 -8.07
N ALA A 147 3.10 10.15 -8.97
CA ALA A 147 4.51 10.46 -8.75
C ALA A 147 4.74 11.97 -8.61
N GLN A 148 4.10 12.79 -9.44
CA GLN A 148 4.15 14.25 -9.32
C GLN A 148 3.55 14.70 -7.98
N MET A 149 2.45 14.08 -7.54
CA MET A 149 1.88 14.35 -6.23
C MET A 149 2.84 14.02 -5.08
N ALA A 150 3.60 12.93 -5.16
CA ALA A 150 4.62 12.58 -4.17
C ALA A 150 5.74 13.64 -4.11
N ILE A 151 6.17 14.15 -5.27
CA ILE A 151 7.14 15.25 -5.38
C ILE A 151 6.59 16.53 -4.74
N ASP A 152 5.37 16.92 -5.10
CA ASP A 152 4.74 18.16 -4.60
C ASP A 152 4.53 18.15 -3.08
N LEU A 153 4.31 16.97 -2.51
CA LEU A 153 4.14 16.76 -1.06
C LEU A 153 5.45 16.44 -0.33
N GLU A 154 6.58 16.39 -1.04
CA GLU A 154 7.89 16.02 -0.50
C GLU A 154 7.87 14.67 0.27
N THR A 155 7.16 13.69 -0.29
CA THR A 155 6.98 12.37 0.33
C THR A 155 7.37 11.22 -0.61
N VAL A 156 7.27 9.99 -0.09
CA VAL A 156 7.67 8.77 -0.80
C VAL A 156 6.60 8.29 -1.79
N LEU A 157 7.05 7.74 -2.91
CA LEU A 157 6.26 6.91 -3.81
C LEU A 157 6.61 5.44 -3.56
N HIS A 158 5.61 4.59 -3.39
CA HIS A 158 5.75 3.17 -3.12
C HIS A 158 4.83 2.38 -4.05
N LEU A 159 5.37 1.51 -4.91
CA LEU A 159 4.60 0.75 -5.89
C LEU A 159 5.19 -0.62 -6.15
N HIS A 160 4.35 -1.57 -6.58
CA HIS A 160 4.81 -2.83 -7.15
C HIS A 160 5.27 -2.61 -8.59
N VAL A 161 6.41 -3.20 -8.94
CA VAL A 161 6.97 -3.13 -10.29
C VAL A 161 7.81 -4.38 -10.58
N ALA A 162 7.58 -4.99 -11.73
CA ALA A 162 8.28 -6.19 -12.19
C ALA A 162 8.22 -7.36 -11.17
N GLU A 163 7.05 -7.58 -10.56
CA GLU A 163 6.78 -8.66 -9.61
C GLU A 163 6.72 -10.02 -10.32
N THR A 164 6.18 -10.06 -11.54
CA THR A 164 6.08 -11.27 -12.37
C THR A 164 6.59 -11.05 -13.79
N MET A 165 6.97 -12.15 -14.45
CA MET A 165 7.39 -12.13 -15.87
C MET A 165 6.26 -11.73 -16.83
N THR A 166 5.00 -11.81 -16.39
CA THR A 166 3.82 -11.66 -17.26
C THR A 166 3.11 -10.33 -17.09
N GLU A 167 3.18 -9.68 -15.93
CA GLU A 167 2.46 -8.42 -15.68
C GLU A 167 2.91 -7.28 -16.60
N GLY A 168 4.21 -7.25 -16.92
CA GLY A 168 4.81 -6.20 -17.72
C GLY A 168 4.64 -6.40 -19.22
N ALA A 169 4.29 -7.62 -19.66
CA ALA A 169 4.39 -8.01 -21.07
C ALA A 169 3.62 -7.08 -22.03
N ALA A 170 2.44 -6.60 -21.63
CA ALA A 170 1.65 -5.67 -22.42
C ALA A 170 2.33 -4.29 -22.55
N LEU A 171 2.87 -3.77 -21.44
CA LEU A 171 3.61 -2.50 -21.42
C LEU A 171 4.91 -2.62 -22.21
N GLU A 172 5.68 -3.67 -21.96
CA GLU A 172 6.96 -3.89 -22.64
C GLU A 172 6.78 -4.06 -24.15
N SER A 173 5.74 -4.77 -24.58
CA SER A 173 5.40 -4.89 -25.99
C SER A 173 4.96 -3.55 -26.61
N ALA A 174 4.26 -2.70 -25.86
CA ALA A 174 3.78 -1.41 -26.36
C ALA A 174 4.90 -0.35 -26.44
N HIS A 175 5.86 -0.38 -25.51
CA HIS A 175 6.90 0.63 -25.37
C HIS A 175 8.29 0.20 -25.88
N GLY A 176 8.53 -1.11 -26.06
CA GLY A 176 9.80 -1.65 -26.56
C GLY A 176 10.94 -1.61 -25.55
N CYS A 177 10.64 -1.39 -24.27
CA CYS A 177 11.58 -1.37 -23.14
C CYS A 177 10.96 -2.10 -21.93
N SER A 178 11.75 -2.38 -20.89
CA SER A 178 11.23 -3.03 -19.67
C SER A 178 10.22 -2.15 -18.94
N THR A 179 9.29 -2.72 -18.16
CA THR A 179 8.31 -1.93 -17.37
C THR A 179 8.97 -0.94 -16.41
N VAL A 180 10.21 -1.19 -15.96
CA VAL A 180 10.98 -0.26 -15.12
C VAL A 180 11.46 0.99 -15.89
N GLN A 181 11.60 0.88 -17.21
CA GLN A 181 12.07 1.97 -18.08
C GLN A 181 10.92 2.79 -18.70
N VAL A 182 9.70 2.26 -18.68
CA VAL A 182 8.49 2.96 -19.13
C VAL A 182 8.22 4.13 -18.19
#